data_AF-A0A3C1Y6E8-F1
#
_entry.id   AF-A0A3C1Y6E8-F1
#
_cell.length_a   1.000
_cell.length_b   1.000
_cell.length_c   1.000
_cell.angle_alpha   90.00
_cell.angle_beta   90.00
_cell.angle_gamma   90.00
#
_symmetry.space_group_name_H-M   'P 1'
#
loop_
_entity.id
_entity.type
_entity.pdbx_description
1 polymer ?
#
loop_
_entity_poly.entity_id
_entity_poly.type
_entity_poly.pdbx_seq_one_letter_code
_entity_poly.pdbx_strand_id
1 'polypeptide(L)'
;SWCVVKNPGLREPFFEWLEANEFDATTFVSTIGAEAAYNNGEPWLAEAMDYIEQNIRFTREFLAERMPRVKMVEPEASFLIWMDFRALGLSHDDLVTLLTDHAGLALNDGEMFGPEGAGFMRVNIATPRCCLQKALEKLAEAVDSVK
;
A
#
# COMPACT_ATOMS: atom_id res chain seq x y z
N SER A 1 19.50 -0.24 0.33
CA SER A 1 19.03 0.91 -0.47
C SER A 1 20.24 1.57 -1.12
N TRP A 2 20.05 2.51 -2.03
CA TRP A 2 21.13 3.36 -2.55
C TRP A 2 20.69 4.82 -2.49
N CYS A 3 21.64 5.72 -2.26
CA CYS A 3 21.40 7.16 -2.15
C CYS A 3 22.22 7.89 -3.21
N VAL A 4 21.59 8.82 -3.95
CA VAL A 4 22.28 9.68 -4.90
C VAL A 4 22.41 11.08 -4.32
N VAL A 5 23.62 11.44 -3.91
CA VAL A 5 23.92 12.78 -3.41
C VAL A 5 24.94 13.43 -4.34
N LYS A 6 24.47 14.26 -5.28
CA LYS A 6 25.33 14.89 -6.30
C LYS A 6 26.30 15.91 -5.72
N ASN A 7 25.85 16.69 -4.72
CA ASN A 7 26.64 17.77 -4.13
C ASN A 7 27.69 17.19 -3.17
N PRO A 8 29.01 17.36 -3.41
CA PRO A 8 30.05 16.83 -2.54
C PRO A 8 29.97 17.35 -1.11
N GLY A 9 29.66 18.64 -0.93
CA GLY A 9 29.55 19.26 0.40
C GLY A 9 28.37 18.75 1.24
N LEU A 10 27.40 18.06 0.62
CA LEU A 10 26.35 17.30 1.32
C LEU A 10 26.69 15.82 1.42
N ARG A 11 27.32 15.25 0.38
CA ARG A 11 27.62 13.82 0.28
C ARG A 11 28.63 13.38 1.34
N GLU A 12 29.74 14.09 1.48
CA GLU A 12 30.81 13.72 2.41
C GLU A 12 30.31 13.60 3.86
N PRO A 13 29.71 14.64 4.47
CA PRO A 13 29.22 14.53 5.85
C PRO A 13 28.08 13.51 6.01
N PHE A 14 27.26 13.31 4.97
CA PHE A 14 26.18 12.31 5.00
C PHE A 14 26.73 10.87 5.04
N PHE A 15 27.73 10.56 4.20
CA PHE A 15 28.31 9.21 4.18
C PHE A 15 29.21 8.93 5.39
N GLU A 16 29.91 9.93 5.92
CA GLU A 16 30.60 9.82 7.21
C GLU A 16 29.62 9.47 8.35
N TRP A 17 28.44 10.12 8.35
CA TRP A 17 27.39 9.79 9.31
C TRP A 17 26.86 8.36 9.13
N LEU A 18 26.67 7.89 7.90
CA LEU A 18 26.23 6.51 7.65
C LEU A 18 27.24 5.49 8.16
N GLU A 19 28.53 5.69 7.90
CA GLU A 19 29.62 4.81 8.35
C GLU A 19 29.68 4.74 9.88
N ALA A 20 29.65 5.90 10.56
CA ALA A 20 29.66 5.95 12.02
C ALA A 20 28.45 5.27 12.68
N ASN A 21 27.35 5.07 11.94
CA ASN A 21 26.12 4.43 12.41
C ASN A 21 25.90 3.04 11.78
N GLU A 22 26.91 2.46 11.11
CA GLU A 22 26.86 1.12 10.50
C GLU A 22 25.75 0.95 9.45
N PHE A 23 25.39 2.04 8.74
CA PHE A 23 24.41 2.02 7.64
C PHE A 23 25.05 1.95 6.25
N ASP A 24 26.38 1.92 6.18
CA ASP A 24 27.19 1.91 4.96
C ASP A 24 27.48 0.49 4.43
N ALA A 25 27.36 -0.53 5.27
CA ALA A 25 27.64 -1.91 4.91
C ALA A 25 26.40 -2.68 4.45
N THR A 26 26.46 -3.26 3.25
CA THR A 26 25.41 -4.15 2.74
C THR A 26 25.57 -5.58 3.25
N THR A 27 24.46 -6.28 3.50
CA THR A 27 24.52 -7.73 3.71
C THR A 27 24.94 -8.44 2.41
N PHE A 28 25.58 -9.61 2.53
CA PHE A 28 26.20 -10.31 1.40
C PHE A 28 25.25 -10.64 0.23
N VAL A 29 23.94 -10.74 0.48
CA VAL A 29 22.92 -11.00 -0.57
C VAL A 29 22.35 -9.74 -1.19
N SER A 30 22.44 -8.59 -0.50
CA SER A 30 21.73 -7.36 -0.91
C SER A 30 22.22 -6.84 -2.26
N THR A 31 23.54 -6.84 -2.47
CA THR A 31 24.15 -6.36 -3.71
C THR A 31 23.79 -7.28 -4.88
N ILE A 32 23.87 -8.60 -4.67
CA ILE A 32 23.53 -9.61 -5.69
C ILE A 32 22.06 -9.50 -6.09
N GLY A 33 21.16 -9.37 -5.12
CA GLY A 33 19.72 -9.22 -5.39
C GLY A 33 19.40 -7.93 -6.14
N ALA A 34 20.02 -6.82 -5.75
CA ALA A 34 19.83 -5.53 -6.44
C ALA A 34 20.37 -5.56 -7.87
N GLU A 35 21.55 -6.14 -8.09
CA GLU A 35 22.15 -6.29 -9.42
C GLU A 35 21.27 -7.16 -10.32
N ALA A 36 20.80 -8.31 -9.82
CA ALA A 36 19.92 -9.19 -10.57
C ALA A 36 18.61 -8.50 -10.96
N ALA A 37 17.99 -7.77 -10.01
CA ALA A 37 16.76 -7.02 -10.24
C ALA A 37 16.94 -5.89 -11.26
N TYR A 38 18.03 -5.11 -11.19
CA TYR A 38 18.25 -4.00 -12.12
C TYR A 38 18.73 -4.44 -13.50
N ASN A 39 19.51 -5.51 -13.61
CA ASN A 39 20.01 -5.98 -14.91
C ASN A 39 19.01 -6.91 -15.63
N ASN A 40 18.12 -7.59 -14.91
CA ASN A 40 17.28 -8.65 -15.50
C ASN A 40 15.79 -8.58 -15.10
N GLY A 41 15.39 -7.66 -14.21
CA GLY A 41 14.04 -7.61 -13.65
C GLY A 41 13.00 -6.88 -14.49
N GLU A 42 13.40 -6.22 -15.58
CA GLU A 42 12.50 -5.39 -16.39
C GLU A 42 11.29 -6.16 -16.98
N PRO A 43 11.43 -7.38 -17.54
CA PRO A 43 10.28 -8.14 -18.02
C PRO A 43 9.29 -8.47 -16.91
N TRP A 44 9.80 -8.90 -15.74
CA TRP A 44 8.96 -9.19 -14.58
C TRP A 44 8.24 -7.93 -14.07
N LEU A 45 8.95 -6.79 -14.04
CA LEU A 45 8.37 -5.52 -13.60
C LEU A 45 7.23 -5.09 -14.52
N ALA A 46 7.40 -5.21 -15.85
CA ALA A 46 6.37 -4.87 -16.82
C ALA A 46 5.10 -5.71 -16.61
N GLU A 47 5.25 -7.04 -16.43
CA GLU A 47 4.14 -7.94 -16.13
C GLU A 47 3.48 -7.62 -14.77
N ALA A 48 4.29 -7.34 -13.74
CA ALA A 48 3.79 -6.97 -12.43
C ALA A 48 3.01 -5.65 -12.45
N MET A 49 3.47 -4.66 -13.21
CA MET A 49 2.79 -3.37 -13.36
C MET A 49 1.42 -3.52 -14.04
N ASP A 50 1.36 -4.24 -15.17
CA ASP A 50 0.08 -4.52 -15.86
C ASP A 50 -0.88 -5.29 -14.94
N TYR A 51 -0.39 -6.30 -14.22
CA TYR A 51 -1.20 -7.06 -13.27
C TYR A 51 -1.76 -6.21 -12.13
N ILE A 52 -0.91 -5.35 -11.54
CA ILE A 52 -1.31 -4.43 -10.46
C ILE A 52 -2.33 -3.41 -10.99
N GLU A 53 -2.14 -2.88 -12.19
CA GLU A 53 -3.11 -1.96 -12.81
C GLU A 53 -4.47 -2.63 -13.01
N GLN A 54 -4.48 -3.89 -13.46
CA GLN A 54 -5.72 -4.66 -13.56
C GLN A 54 -6.37 -4.88 -12.18
N ASN A 55 -5.59 -5.06 -11.11
CA ASN A 55 -6.12 -5.13 -9.75
C ASN A 55 -6.74 -3.80 -9.29
N ILE A 56 -6.13 -2.65 -9.63
CA ILE A 56 -6.70 -1.32 -9.36
C ILE A 56 -8.07 -1.19 -10.04
N ARG A 57 -8.14 -1.52 -11.34
CA ARG A 57 -9.39 -1.46 -12.13
C ARG A 57 -10.48 -2.36 -11.53
N PHE A 58 -10.10 -3.59 -11.16
CA PHE A 58 -11.01 -4.53 -10.51
C PHE A 58 -11.54 -3.99 -9.18
N THR A 59 -10.68 -3.42 -8.33
CA THR A 59 -11.12 -2.81 -7.07
C THR A 59 -12.08 -1.65 -7.30
N ARG A 60 -11.78 -0.76 -8.26
CA ARG A 60 -12.67 0.36 -8.62
C ARG A 60 -14.06 -0.12 -9.04
N GLU A 61 -14.11 -1.11 -9.93
CA GLU A 61 -15.36 -1.69 -10.43
C GLU A 61 -16.14 -2.37 -9.32
N PHE A 62 -15.47 -3.18 -8.49
CA PHE A 62 -16.07 -3.86 -7.36
C PHE A 62 -16.68 -2.86 -6.35
N LEU A 63 -15.95 -1.81 -5.99
CA LEU A 63 -16.46 -0.78 -5.08
C LEU A 63 -17.68 -0.06 -5.66
N ALA A 64 -17.64 0.30 -6.95
CA ALA A 64 -18.76 0.96 -7.61
C ALA A 64 -20.04 0.10 -7.62
N GLU A 65 -19.90 -1.21 -7.82
CA GLU A 65 -21.01 -2.15 -7.88
C GLU A 65 -21.52 -2.55 -6.48
N ARG A 66 -20.63 -2.87 -5.55
CA ARG A 66 -20.96 -3.55 -4.29
C ARG A 66 -20.89 -2.67 -3.05
N MET A 67 -20.08 -1.61 -3.06
CA MET A 67 -19.87 -0.75 -1.89
C MET A 67 -19.85 0.74 -2.30
N PRO A 68 -20.91 1.28 -2.92
CA PRO A 68 -20.88 2.63 -3.49
C PRO A 68 -20.66 3.75 -2.45
N ARG A 69 -20.84 3.47 -1.15
CA ARG A 69 -20.51 4.39 -0.05
C ARG A 69 -19.01 4.45 0.25
N VAL A 70 -18.26 3.41 -0.06
CA VAL A 70 -16.79 3.38 0.09
C VAL A 70 -16.16 3.87 -1.21
N LYS A 71 -15.35 4.91 -1.13
CA LYS A 71 -14.65 5.47 -2.30
C LYS A 71 -13.18 5.09 -2.25
N MET A 72 -12.54 5.01 -3.41
CA MET A 72 -11.08 4.92 -3.49
C MET A 72 -10.53 6.15 -4.20
N VAL A 73 -9.36 6.59 -3.75
CA VAL A 73 -8.50 7.45 -4.56
C VAL A 73 -7.77 6.55 -5.53
N GLU A 74 -8.01 6.75 -6.83
CA GLU A 74 -7.33 5.96 -7.87
C GLU A 74 -5.85 6.36 -7.91
N PRO A 75 -4.91 5.42 -7.65
CA PRO A 75 -3.51 5.76 -7.55
C PRO A 75 -2.88 5.92 -8.93
N GLU A 76 -2.14 7.02 -9.13
CA GLU A 76 -1.27 7.21 -10.30
C GLU A 76 0.08 6.49 -10.14
N ALA A 77 0.44 6.15 -8.90
CA ALA A 77 1.64 5.41 -8.55
C ALA A 77 1.39 4.57 -7.29
N SER A 78 2.21 3.52 -7.11
CA SER A 78 2.09 2.51 -6.03
C SER A 78 0.98 1.48 -6.25
N PHE A 79 1.03 0.42 -5.45
CA PHE A 79 0.01 -0.64 -5.32
C PHE A 79 -0.82 -0.47 -4.03
N LEU A 80 -0.79 0.71 -3.44
CA LEU A 80 -1.47 1.06 -2.19
C LEU A 80 -2.65 1.98 -2.50
N ILE A 81 -3.86 1.49 -2.31
CA ILE A 81 -5.09 2.25 -2.53
C ILE A 81 -5.50 2.92 -1.23
N TRP A 82 -5.83 4.20 -1.30
CA TRP A 82 -6.41 4.95 -0.19
C TRP A 82 -7.94 4.90 -0.29
N MET A 83 -8.59 4.23 0.66
CA MET A 83 -10.04 4.04 0.68
C MET A 83 -10.69 4.95 1.73
N ASP A 84 -11.74 5.64 1.32
CA ASP A 84 -12.55 6.57 2.12
C ASP A 84 -13.85 5.89 2.57
N PHE A 85 -14.01 5.75 3.88
CA PHE A 85 -15.17 5.14 4.51
C PHE A 85 -16.08 6.17 5.21
N ARG A 86 -15.80 7.48 5.09
CA ARG A 86 -16.50 8.52 5.87
C ARG A 86 -18.00 8.58 5.59
N ALA A 87 -18.44 8.16 4.40
CA ALA A 87 -19.86 8.09 4.07
C ALA A 87 -20.64 7.01 4.84
N LEU A 88 -19.95 6.15 5.61
CA LEU A 88 -20.57 5.20 6.53
C LEU A 88 -21.00 5.85 7.87
N GLY A 89 -20.55 7.08 8.15
CA GLY A 89 -20.94 7.81 9.36
C GLY A 89 -20.41 7.22 10.67
N LEU A 90 -19.41 6.35 10.60
CA LEU A 90 -18.78 5.72 11.76
C LEU A 90 -17.74 6.63 12.40
N SER A 91 -17.51 6.46 13.70
CA SER A 91 -16.28 6.96 14.33
C SER A 91 -15.07 6.18 13.78
N HIS A 92 -13.86 6.72 13.97
CA HIS A 92 -12.67 6.04 13.48
C HIS A 92 -12.44 4.69 14.18
N ASP A 93 -12.62 4.64 15.50
CA ASP A 93 -12.52 3.42 16.29
C ASP A 93 -13.54 2.36 15.82
N ASP A 94 -14.80 2.77 15.58
CA ASP A 94 -15.83 1.86 15.07
C ASP A 94 -15.49 1.33 13.67
N LEU A 95 -14.87 2.16 12.82
CA LEU A 95 -14.40 1.75 11.51
C LEU A 95 -13.27 0.70 11.64
N VAL A 96 -12.31 0.92 12.54
CA VAL A 96 -11.24 -0.06 12.81
C VAL A 96 -11.86 -1.39 13.25
N THR A 97 -12.76 -1.37 14.23
CA THR A 97 -13.48 -2.56 14.72
C THR A 97 -14.26 -3.25 13.61
N LEU A 98 -14.96 -2.50 12.75
CA LEU A 98 -15.67 -3.07 11.60
C LEU A 98 -14.73 -3.90 10.71
N LEU A 99 -13.54 -3.37 10.41
CA LEU A 99 -12.61 -3.99 9.49
C LEU A 99 -11.88 -5.18 10.13
N THR A 100 -11.45 -5.06 11.39
CA THR A 100 -10.72 -6.14 12.06
C THR A 100 -11.65 -7.26 12.49
N ASP A 101 -12.77 -6.94 13.13
CA ASP A 101 -13.57 -7.92 13.85
C ASP A 101 -14.67 -8.51 12.97
N HIS A 102 -15.26 -7.69 12.09
CA HIS A 102 -16.32 -8.15 11.18
C HIS A 102 -15.78 -8.57 9.83
N ALA A 103 -14.94 -7.75 9.18
CA ALA A 103 -14.36 -8.12 7.89
C ALA A 103 -13.16 -9.08 8.04
N GLY A 104 -12.52 -9.16 9.22
CA GLY A 104 -11.31 -9.96 9.41
C GLY A 104 -10.16 -9.49 8.52
N LEU A 105 -10.03 -8.17 8.32
CA LEU A 105 -9.05 -7.52 7.47
C LEU A 105 -8.22 -6.51 8.27
N ALA A 106 -6.92 -6.77 8.38
CA ALA A 106 -5.97 -5.83 8.95
C ALA A 106 -5.44 -4.89 7.85
N LEU A 107 -6.15 -3.79 7.63
CA LEU A 107 -5.70 -2.72 6.73
C LEU A 107 -4.75 -1.77 7.47
N ASN A 108 -4.00 -0.93 6.76
CA ASN A 108 -3.31 0.15 7.45
C ASN A 108 -4.31 1.24 7.79
N ASP A 109 -4.53 1.41 9.09
CA ASP A 109 -5.20 2.56 9.70
C ASP A 109 -4.72 3.89 9.10
N GLY A 110 -5.68 4.73 8.71
CA GLY A 110 -5.41 6.04 8.14
C GLY A 110 -4.81 7.04 9.12
N GLU A 111 -5.16 7.01 10.40
CA GLU A 111 -4.64 7.92 11.43
C GLU A 111 -3.14 7.71 11.70
N MET A 112 -2.58 6.55 11.36
CA MET A 112 -1.13 6.33 11.38
C MET A 112 -0.36 7.29 10.44
N PHE A 113 -1.05 7.89 9.46
CA PHE A 113 -0.48 8.85 8.51
C PHE A 113 -0.77 10.32 8.90
N GLY A 114 -1.45 10.56 10.03
CA GLY A 114 -1.86 11.87 10.52
C GLY A 114 -3.37 11.95 10.78
N PRO A 115 -3.82 12.95 11.57
CA PRO A 115 -5.25 13.09 11.93
C PRO A 115 -6.16 13.30 10.72
N GLU A 116 -5.65 13.80 9.60
CA GLU A 116 -6.38 13.93 8.33
C GLU A 116 -6.73 12.57 7.68
N GLY A 117 -6.11 11.49 8.15
CA GLY A 117 -6.42 10.12 7.75
C GLY A 117 -7.62 9.51 8.46
N ALA A 118 -8.25 10.21 9.39
CA ALA A 118 -9.44 9.74 10.08
C ALA A 118 -10.56 9.37 9.08
N GLY A 119 -11.06 8.14 9.20
CA GLY A 119 -12.08 7.57 8.31
C GLY A 119 -11.55 6.99 7.00
N PHE A 120 -10.22 6.92 6.84
CA PHE A 120 -9.58 6.26 5.72
C PHE A 120 -8.81 5.01 6.13
N MET A 121 -8.55 4.14 5.15
CA MET A 121 -7.67 2.97 5.28
C MET A 121 -6.83 2.79 4.03
N ARG A 122 -5.58 2.36 4.19
CA ARG A 122 -4.72 1.95 3.07
C ARG A 122 -4.85 0.45 2.83
N VAL A 123 -5.11 0.09 1.58
CA VAL A 123 -5.21 -1.31 1.13
C VAL A 123 -4.06 -1.65 0.19
N ASN A 124 -3.38 -2.77 0.45
CA ASN A 124 -2.38 -3.32 -0.45
C ASN A 124 -3.05 -4.26 -1.46
N ILE A 125 -2.96 -3.91 -2.75
CA ILE A 125 -3.53 -4.70 -3.85
C ILE A 125 -2.49 -5.48 -4.67
N ALA A 126 -1.20 -5.42 -4.29
CA ALA A 126 -0.14 -6.26 -4.85
C ALA A 126 -0.22 -7.68 -4.27
N THR A 127 -1.31 -8.36 -4.59
CA THR A 127 -1.65 -9.71 -4.13
C THR A 127 -2.35 -10.46 -5.27
N PRO A 128 -2.37 -11.81 -5.28
CA PRO A 128 -3.15 -12.55 -6.26
C PRO A 128 -4.61 -12.09 -6.31
N ARG A 129 -5.19 -11.96 -7.51
CA ARG A 129 -6.56 -11.50 -7.76
C ARG A 129 -7.59 -12.25 -6.93
N CYS A 130 -7.41 -13.56 -6.75
CA CYS A 130 -8.32 -14.37 -5.93
C CYS A 130 -8.30 -13.98 -4.45
N CYS A 131 -7.13 -13.63 -3.91
CA CYS A 131 -7.00 -13.11 -2.55
C CYS A 131 -7.63 -11.72 -2.41
N LEU A 132 -7.39 -10.84 -3.39
CA LEU A 132 -7.99 -9.51 -3.43
C LEU A 132 -9.52 -9.57 -3.50
N GLN A 133 -10.05 -10.40 -4.39
CA GLN A 133 -11.49 -10.62 -4.53
C GLN A 133 -12.10 -11.10 -3.21
N LYS A 134 -11.52 -12.14 -2.60
CA LYS A 134 -12.00 -12.66 -1.31
C LYS A 134 -11.98 -11.59 -0.22
N ALA A 135 -10.95 -10.75 -0.17
CA ALA A 135 -10.88 -9.65 0.78
C ALA A 135 -11.97 -8.61 0.53
N LEU A 136 -12.20 -8.21 -0.72
CA LEU A 136 -13.24 -7.26 -1.08
C LEU A 136 -14.66 -7.80 -0.81
N GLU A 137 -14.88 -9.11 -1.00
CA GLU A 137 -16.14 -9.77 -0.65
C GLU A 137 -16.42 -9.69 0.86
N LYS A 138 -15.44 -10.05 1.71
CA LYS A 138 -15.57 -9.92 3.17
C LYS A 138 -15.78 -8.46 3.60
N LEU A 139 -15.12 -7.53 2.92
CA LEU A 139 -15.28 -6.10 3.18
C LEU A 139 -16.71 -5.63 2.86
N ALA A 140 -17.26 -6.06 1.72
CA ALA A 140 -18.62 -5.73 1.33
C ALA A 140 -19.64 -6.27 2.33
N GLU A 141 -19.50 -7.53 2.76
CA GLU A 141 -20.37 -8.11 3.79
C GLU A 141 -20.35 -7.32 5.11
N ALA A 142 -19.16 -6.88 5.54
CA ALA A 142 -19.05 -6.04 6.73
C ALA A 142 -19.69 -4.66 6.52
N VAL A 143 -19.46 -4.01 5.39
CA VAL A 143 -20.04 -2.69 5.07
C VAL A 143 -21.57 -2.74 4.97
N ASP A 144 -22.12 -3.83 4.43
CA ASP A 144 -23.57 -4.04 4.34
C ASP A 144 -24.22 -4.25 5.71
N SER A 145 -23.45 -4.69 6.72
CA SER A 145 -23.94 -4.82 8.10
C SER A 145 -24.16 -3.47 8.79
N VAL A 146 -23.53 -2.41 8.26
CA VAL A 146 -23.68 -1.03 8.74
C VAL A 146 -24.82 -0.38 7.97
N LYS A 147 -25.98 -0.20 8.62
CA LYS A 147 -27.17 0.41 8.00
C LYS A 147 -26.95 1.89 7.73
#